data_AF-A0A420IRC9-F1
#
_entry.id   AF-A0A420IRC9-F1
#
_cell.length_a   1.000
_cell.length_b   1.000
_cell.length_c   1.000
_cell.angle_alpha   90.00
_cell.angle_beta   90.00
_cell.angle_gamma   90.00
#
_symmetry.space_group_name_H-M   'P 1'
#
loop_
_entity.id
_entity.type
_entity.pdbx_description
1 polymer ?
#
loop_
_entity_poly.entity_id
_entity_poly.type
_entity_poly.pdbx_seq_one_letter_code
_entity_poly.pdbx_strand_id
1 'polypeptide(L)'
;MNSAAKAVMNEISDIILGYGVSDEYSFVFHKSCALFDRRSRYTLQSIFPCLLFNPNKLVSTVVSTFTAYYVHFWSNFFIDTPLLPPLPSFDGRIIQYPSIENLRDYMSWRQVDCEHSESSHINNLYNTTFWSLIQLGGLDAATAEKELSGTLSADKNEILFSRFKINYNNEPEIYKKGSVIYHNYELIDATMTCRVTDENSVQIGGLQISKAEEEKNRKRKVKAGIILQHLDIIKDEFWVKRPWLISNKPGKIIKIQ
;
A
#
# COMPACT_ATOMS: atom_id res chain seq x y z
N MET A 1 0.16 -9.28 8.32
CA MET A 1 0.21 -8.46 7.09
C MET A 1 1.27 -7.39 7.13
N ASN A 2 1.13 -6.35 7.97
CA ASN A 2 2.03 -5.18 7.95
C ASN A 2 3.52 -5.49 8.16
N SER A 3 3.88 -6.37 9.10
CA SER A 3 5.29 -6.76 9.30
C SER A 3 5.87 -7.52 8.11
N ALA A 4 5.08 -8.39 7.49
CA ALA A 4 5.49 -9.08 6.27
C ALA A 4 5.71 -8.09 5.12
N ALA A 5 4.81 -7.12 4.96
CA ALA A 5 4.94 -6.07 3.94
C ALA A 5 6.20 -5.21 4.14
N LYS A 6 6.50 -4.81 5.39
CA LYS A 6 7.74 -4.11 5.72
C LYS A 6 8.98 -4.93 5.37
N ALA A 7 8.96 -6.23 5.66
CA ALA A 7 10.08 -7.11 5.35
C ALA A 7 10.28 -7.26 3.83
N VAL A 8 9.20 -7.46 3.06
CA VAL A 8 9.22 -7.47 1.59
C VAL A 8 9.81 -6.18 1.02
N MET A 9 9.39 -5.03 1.53
CA MET A 9 9.90 -3.73 1.07
C MET A 9 11.35 -3.48 1.48
N ASN A 10 11.82 -4.05 2.59
CA ASN A 10 13.25 -4.00 2.97
C ASN A 10 14.12 -4.86 2.04
N GLU A 11 13.62 -6.01 1.63
CA GLU A 11 14.34 -6.94 0.74
C GLU A 11 14.33 -6.44 -0.71
N ILE A 12 13.20 -5.90 -1.17
CA ILE A 12 13.00 -5.40 -2.52
C ILE A 12 13.01 -3.87 -2.52
N SER A 13 14.21 -3.28 -2.59
CA SER A 13 14.45 -1.83 -2.51
C SER A 13 13.87 -0.98 -3.67
N ASP A 14 13.32 -1.61 -4.70
CA ASP A 14 12.67 -0.92 -5.82
C ASP A 14 11.18 -0.61 -5.54
N ILE A 15 10.64 -1.18 -4.47
CA ILE A 15 9.31 -0.83 -3.96
C ILE A 15 9.42 0.55 -3.30
N ILE A 16 8.57 1.48 -3.73
CA ILE A 16 8.57 2.88 -3.25
C ILE A 16 7.46 3.15 -2.24
N LEU A 17 6.33 2.44 -2.38
CA LEU A 17 5.12 2.62 -1.59
C LEU A 17 4.44 1.26 -1.47
N GLY A 18 3.93 0.95 -0.29
CA GLY A 18 3.01 -0.14 -0.07
C GLY A 18 1.74 0.37 0.60
N TYR A 19 0.60 -0.19 0.23
CA TYR A 19 -0.68 0.08 0.85
C TYR A 19 -1.38 -1.24 1.16
N GLY A 20 -1.85 -1.41 2.39
CA GLY A 20 -2.55 -2.62 2.81
C GLY A 20 -3.83 -2.33 3.55
N VAL A 21 -4.86 -3.12 3.25
CA VAL A 21 -6.15 -3.13 3.92
C VAL A 21 -6.62 -4.58 4.03
N SER A 22 -7.27 -4.94 5.14
CA SER A 22 -7.82 -6.29 5.35
C SER A 22 -6.74 -7.37 5.12
N ASP A 23 -6.92 -8.17 4.08
CA ASP A 23 -6.12 -9.30 3.63
C ASP A 23 -5.36 -9.01 2.32
N GLU A 24 -5.45 -7.78 1.79
CA GLU A 24 -4.75 -7.35 0.58
C GLU A 24 -3.58 -6.39 0.85
N TYR A 25 -2.58 -6.44 -0.03
CA TYR A 25 -1.44 -5.53 -0.02
C TYR A 25 -1.01 -5.17 -1.44
N SER A 26 -0.97 -3.88 -1.73
CA SER A 26 -0.52 -3.30 -2.99
C SER A 26 0.90 -2.78 -2.84
N PHE A 27 1.81 -3.18 -3.73
CA PHE A 27 3.18 -2.69 -3.78
C PHE A 27 3.44 -1.92 -5.08
N VAL A 28 3.98 -0.71 -4.96
CA VAL A 28 4.33 0.13 -6.10
C VAL A 28 5.81 0.04 -6.36
N PHE A 29 6.15 -0.32 -7.58
CA PHE A 29 7.52 -0.27 -8.10
C PHE A 29 7.77 1.05 -8.81
N HIS A 30 8.95 1.62 -8.62
CA HIS A 30 9.32 2.81 -9.39
C HIS A 30 9.38 2.51 -10.91
N LYS A 31 9.02 3.48 -11.77
CA LYS A 31 9.00 3.32 -13.24
C LYS A 31 10.34 2.88 -13.84
N SER A 32 11.44 3.27 -13.20
CA SER A 32 12.80 2.92 -13.61
C SER A 32 13.35 1.66 -12.93
N CYS A 33 12.50 0.89 -12.22
CA CYS A 33 12.90 -0.38 -11.64
C CYS A 33 13.52 -1.27 -12.73
N ALA A 34 14.71 -1.80 -12.47
CA ALA A 34 15.43 -2.70 -13.36
C ALA A 34 15.41 -4.16 -12.87
N LEU A 35 14.78 -4.44 -11.73
CA LEU A 35 14.70 -5.76 -11.10
C LEU A 35 14.24 -6.83 -12.11
N PHE A 36 14.91 -7.98 -12.12
CA PHE A 36 14.66 -9.10 -13.05
C PHE A 36 14.74 -8.73 -14.54
N ASP A 37 15.62 -7.78 -14.90
CA ASP A 37 15.75 -7.27 -16.26
C ASP A 37 14.40 -6.79 -16.81
N ARG A 38 13.80 -5.80 -16.14
CA ARG A 38 12.74 -4.94 -16.73
C ARG A 38 13.19 -4.21 -18.00
N ARG A 39 14.41 -4.47 -18.49
CA ARG A 39 14.75 -4.33 -19.91
C ARG A 39 13.90 -5.32 -20.69
N SER A 40 12.86 -4.78 -21.34
CA SER A 40 12.47 -5.29 -22.65
C SER A 40 13.74 -5.60 -23.41
N ARG A 41 13.98 -6.89 -23.66
CA ARG A 41 15.10 -7.33 -24.47
C ARG A 41 14.79 -6.91 -25.91
N TYR A 42 15.01 -5.65 -26.23
CA TYR A 42 15.26 -5.20 -27.60
C TYR A 42 16.68 -5.65 -27.96
N THR A 43 16.97 -6.95 -27.88
CA THR A 43 18.12 -7.50 -28.58
C THR A 43 17.68 -7.67 -30.02
N LEU A 44 18.42 -7.07 -30.94
CA LEU A 44 18.22 -7.01 -32.38
C LEU A 44 18.24 -8.41 -33.03
N GLN A 45 17.28 -9.26 -32.72
CA GLN A 45 16.99 -10.46 -33.48
C GLN A 45 15.55 -10.88 -33.20
N SER A 46 14.72 -10.92 -34.25
CA SER A 46 13.39 -11.54 -34.31
C SER A 46 12.17 -10.69 -33.91
N ILE A 47 11.66 -9.92 -34.88
CA ILE A 47 10.27 -9.89 -35.43
C ILE A 47 9.04 -9.76 -34.49
N PHE A 48 9.12 -9.86 -33.16
CA PHE A 48 7.97 -9.66 -32.25
C PHE A 48 8.38 -8.89 -30.96
N PRO A 49 8.20 -7.56 -30.89
CA PRO A 49 8.71 -6.76 -29.76
C PRO A 49 7.87 -6.80 -28.47
N CYS A 50 6.91 -7.72 -28.31
CA CYS A 50 5.91 -7.63 -27.22
C CYS A 50 5.93 -8.78 -26.19
N LEU A 51 6.81 -9.77 -26.33
CA LEU A 51 6.66 -11.07 -25.63
C LEU A 51 7.78 -11.44 -24.65
N LEU A 52 8.57 -10.47 -24.16
CA LEU A 52 9.61 -10.71 -23.14
C LEU A 52 9.48 -9.79 -21.92
N PHE A 53 8.26 -9.39 -21.56
CA PHE A 53 7.97 -9.08 -20.15
C PHE A 53 7.62 -10.41 -19.49
N ASN A 54 8.36 -10.84 -18.46
CA ASN A 54 7.94 -11.96 -17.62
C ASN A 54 7.36 -11.39 -16.30
N PRO A 55 6.13 -10.84 -16.32
CA PRO A 55 5.47 -10.29 -15.13
C PRO A 55 5.46 -11.28 -13.97
N ASN A 56 5.44 -12.57 -14.30
CA ASN A 56 5.27 -13.65 -13.34
C ASN A 56 6.44 -13.75 -12.36
N LYS A 57 7.66 -13.32 -12.73
CA LYS A 57 8.80 -13.32 -11.79
C LYS A 57 8.66 -12.29 -10.68
N LEU A 58 8.17 -11.09 -11.01
CA LEU A 58 7.92 -10.05 -10.01
C LEU A 58 6.81 -10.50 -9.07
N VAL A 59 5.70 -10.97 -9.63
CA VAL A 59 4.55 -11.46 -8.85
C VAL A 59 4.95 -12.64 -7.98
N SER A 60 5.59 -13.67 -8.54
CA SER A 60 5.96 -14.86 -7.77
C SER A 60 6.98 -14.56 -6.69
N THR A 61 7.94 -13.66 -6.93
CA THR A 61 8.90 -13.22 -5.91
C THR A 61 8.18 -12.50 -4.78
N VAL A 62 7.35 -11.49 -5.08
CA VAL A 62 6.62 -10.75 -4.04
C VAL A 62 5.71 -11.68 -3.24
N VAL A 63 4.91 -12.51 -3.91
CA VAL A 63 3.97 -13.44 -3.26
C VAL A 63 4.70 -14.46 -2.40
N SER A 64 5.75 -15.08 -2.91
CA SER A 64 6.51 -16.10 -2.14
C SER A 64 7.23 -15.48 -0.94
N THR A 65 7.91 -14.34 -1.12
CA THR A 65 8.57 -13.61 -0.03
C THR A 65 7.54 -13.14 1.01
N PHE A 66 6.40 -12.61 0.57
CA PHE A 66 5.33 -12.17 1.47
C PHE A 66 4.76 -13.34 2.28
N THR A 67 4.46 -14.46 1.62
CA THR A 67 3.95 -15.68 2.28
C THR A 67 4.96 -16.21 3.30
N ALA A 68 6.24 -16.27 2.94
CA ALA A 68 7.31 -16.70 3.84
C ALA A 68 7.42 -15.82 5.09
N TYR A 69 7.38 -14.49 4.93
CA TYR A 69 7.39 -13.58 6.08
C TYR A 69 6.09 -13.62 6.88
N TYR A 70 4.94 -13.86 6.25
CA TYR A 70 3.68 -14.00 6.96
C TYR A 70 3.73 -15.19 7.92
N VAL A 71 4.21 -16.35 7.44
CA VAL A 71 4.42 -17.55 8.26
C VAL A 71 5.48 -17.31 9.32
N HIS A 72 6.61 -16.68 8.96
CA HIS A 72 7.70 -16.39 9.88
C HIS A 72 7.27 -15.49 11.05
N PHE A 73 6.46 -14.46 10.78
CA PHE A 73 5.99 -13.54 11.81
C PHE A 73 4.73 -14.01 12.53
N TRP A 74 4.10 -15.10 12.11
CA TRP A 74 2.86 -15.59 12.72
C TRP A 74 3.03 -15.82 14.23
N SER A 75 4.08 -16.54 14.64
CA SER A 75 4.36 -16.83 16.04
C SER A 75 4.65 -15.58 16.89
N ASN A 76 5.03 -14.47 16.27
CA ASN A 76 5.32 -13.23 16.97
C ASN A 76 4.03 -12.46 17.33
N PHE A 77 2.96 -12.68 16.57
CA PHE A 77 1.66 -12.04 16.80
C PHE A 77 0.64 -12.97 17.45
N PHE A 78 0.71 -14.27 17.15
CA PHE A 78 -0.18 -15.31 17.64
C PHE A 78 0.64 -16.36 18.38
N ILE A 79 0.97 -16.05 19.64
CA ILE A 79 1.80 -16.92 20.49
C ILE A 79 1.04 -18.21 20.84
N ASP A 80 -0.25 -18.10 21.13
CA ASP A 80 -1.08 -19.20 21.62
C ASP A 80 -1.85 -19.95 20.52
N THR A 81 -1.81 -19.44 19.28
CA THR A 81 -2.54 -20.01 18.15
C THR A 81 -1.55 -20.50 17.10
N PRO A 82 -1.13 -21.78 17.10
CA PRO A 82 -0.23 -22.31 16.09
C PRO A 82 -0.90 -22.31 14.71
N LEU A 83 -0.08 -22.22 13.66
CA LEU A 83 -0.57 -22.36 12.28
C LEU A 83 -1.09 -23.78 12.04
N LEU A 84 -2.37 -23.87 11.68
CA LEU A 84 -3.01 -25.11 11.28
C LEU A 84 -3.34 -25.05 9.78
N PRO A 85 -3.34 -26.19 9.07
CA PRO A 85 -3.82 -26.25 7.70
C PRO A 85 -5.31 -25.84 7.60
N PRO A 86 -5.73 -25.15 6.53
CA PRO A 86 -4.94 -24.71 5.38
C PRO A 86 -3.99 -23.55 5.73
N LEU A 87 -2.75 -23.65 5.25
CA LEU A 87 -1.75 -22.61 5.47
C LEU A 87 -2.13 -21.33 4.70
N PRO A 88 -1.72 -20.15 5.20
CA PRO A 88 -1.97 -18.89 4.53
C PRO A 88 -1.31 -18.91 3.14
N SER A 89 -2.13 -18.62 2.12
CA SER A 89 -1.70 -18.50 0.74
C SER A 89 -2.19 -17.17 0.18
N PHE A 90 -1.35 -16.51 -0.61
CA PHE A 90 -1.70 -15.25 -1.24
C PHE A 90 -1.73 -15.42 -2.76
N ASP A 91 -2.71 -14.80 -3.40
CA ASP A 91 -2.68 -14.58 -4.84
C ASP A 91 -1.91 -13.28 -5.14
N GLY A 92 -1.58 -13.09 -6.41
CA GLY A 92 -0.88 -11.89 -6.83
C GLY A 92 -1.17 -11.58 -8.29
N ARG A 93 -1.30 -10.29 -8.57
CA ARG A 93 -1.43 -9.76 -9.93
C ARG A 93 -0.55 -8.54 -10.08
N ILE A 94 -0.16 -8.24 -11.31
CA ILE A 94 0.60 -7.05 -11.65
C ILE A 94 -0.18 -6.23 -12.66
N ILE A 95 -0.27 -4.93 -12.39
CA ILE A 95 -0.95 -3.96 -13.25
C ILE A 95 0.07 -2.88 -13.60
N GLN A 96 0.07 -2.44 -14.85
CA GLN A 96 0.94 -1.38 -15.33
C GLN A 96 0.13 -0.09 -15.49
N TYR A 97 0.58 0.97 -14.83
CA TYR A 97 0.02 2.31 -14.96
C TYR A 97 0.95 3.18 -15.82
N PRO A 98 0.47 3.76 -16.93
CA PRO A 98 1.30 4.54 -17.85
C PRO A 98 1.65 5.94 -17.30
N SER A 99 0.81 6.48 -16.42
CA SER A 99 0.97 7.80 -15.81
C SER A 99 0.96 7.71 -14.29
N ILE A 100 1.52 8.73 -13.63
CA ILE A 100 1.46 8.87 -12.17
C ILE A 100 0.03 9.17 -11.72
N GLU A 101 -0.75 9.89 -12.53
CA GLU A 101 -2.18 10.15 -12.29
C GLU A 101 -2.96 8.84 -12.15
N ASN A 102 -2.82 7.91 -13.08
CA ASN A 102 -3.52 6.62 -13.00
C ASN A 102 -3.09 5.80 -11.77
N LEU A 103 -1.82 5.91 -11.36
CA LEU A 103 -1.34 5.28 -10.12
C LEU A 103 -1.97 5.93 -8.89
N ARG A 104 -2.07 7.26 -8.87
CA ARG A 104 -2.74 7.99 -7.79
C ARG A 104 -4.21 7.64 -7.74
N ASP A 105 -4.88 7.56 -8.89
CA ASP A 105 -6.28 7.14 -8.97
C ASP A 105 -6.47 5.70 -8.50
N TYR A 106 -5.55 4.79 -8.80
CA TYR A 106 -5.59 3.43 -8.24
C TYR A 106 -5.41 3.43 -6.72
N MET A 107 -4.45 4.18 -6.20
CA MET A 107 -4.20 4.26 -4.76
C MET A 107 -5.34 4.93 -4.00
N SER A 108 -5.84 6.02 -4.57
CA SER A 108 -7.07 6.66 -4.14
C SER A 108 -8.19 5.65 -4.21
N TRP A 109 -8.42 4.93 -5.31
CA TRP A 109 -9.46 3.91 -5.40
C TRP A 109 -9.33 2.83 -4.33
N ARG A 110 -8.13 2.30 -4.05
CA ARG A 110 -7.88 1.34 -2.97
C ARG A 110 -8.15 1.92 -1.58
N GLN A 111 -7.77 3.16 -1.33
CA GLN A 111 -8.07 3.80 -0.05
C GLN A 111 -9.49 4.35 0.01
N VAL A 112 -10.13 4.70 -1.09
CA VAL A 112 -11.53 5.13 -1.22
C VAL A 112 -12.39 3.89 -0.98
N ASP A 113 -11.97 2.74 -1.49
CA ASP A 113 -12.37 1.39 -1.04
C ASP A 113 -11.98 1.10 0.42
N CYS A 114 -11.47 2.06 1.19
CA CYS A 114 -11.33 2.02 2.65
C CYS A 114 -12.00 3.22 3.37
N GLU A 115 -12.04 4.41 2.76
CA GLU A 115 -12.23 5.72 3.41
C GLU A 115 -13.32 6.60 2.74
N HIS A 116 -13.50 6.57 1.42
CA HIS A 116 -14.28 7.61 0.70
C HIS A 116 -15.18 7.12 -0.45
N SER A 117 -15.21 5.82 -0.73
CA SER A 117 -16.25 5.26 -1.58
C SER A 117 -17.47 5.16 -0.70
N GLU A 118 -18.62 5.61 -1.19
CA GLU A 118 -19.93 5.23 -0.67
C GLU A 118 -20.08 3.70 -0.49
N SER A 119 -19.12 2.89 -0.97
CA SER A 119 -19.02 1.44 -0.86
C SER A 119 -18.06 0.85 0.22
N SER A 120 -17.26 1.59 1.00
CA SER A 120 -16.34 0.96 2.00
C SER A 120 -16.40 1.44 3.45
N HIS A 121 -17.03 2.59 3.69
CA HIS A 121 -17.89 2.69 4.89
C HIS A 121 -18.99 1.61 4.87
N ILE A 122 -19.24 0.95 3.74
CA ILE A 122 -19.92 -0.33 3.78
C ILE A 122 -18.97 -1.33 4.40
N ASN A 123 -17.89 -1.82 3.80
CA ASN A 123 -17.23 -2.99 4.37
C ASN A 123 -16.77 -2.86 5.85
N ASN A 124 -15.99 -1.84 6.27
CA ASN A 124 -15.58 -1.77 7.69
C ASN A 124 -16.73 -1.42 8.61
N LEU A 125 -17.49 -0.35 8.35
CA LEU A 125 -18.62 0.05 9.22
C LEU A 125 -19.77 -0.98 9.18
N TYR A 126 -20.07 -1.60 8.03
CA TYR A 126 -20.94 -2.79 7.93
C TYR A 126 -20.39 -3.93 8.77
N ASN A 127 -19.11 -4.31 8.66
CA ASN A 127 -18.55 -5.41 9.45
C ASN A 127 -18.59 -5.07 10.94
N THR A 128 -18.25 -3.84 11.34
CA THR A 128 -18.34 -3.39 12.73
C THR A 128 -19.79 -3.48 13.22
N THR A 129 -20.76 -2.99 12.46
CA THR A 129 -22.19 -3.07 12.85
C THR A 129 -22.68 -4.52 12.85
N PHE A 130 -22.33 -5.32 11.84
CA PHE A 130 -22.72 -6.72 11.68
C PHE A 130 -22.19 -7.59 12.83
N TRP A 131 -20.90 -7.49 13.13
CA TRP A 131 -20.30 -8.22 14.25
C TRP A 131 -20.78 -7.70 15.60
N SER A 132 -21.06 -6.40 15.74
CA SER A 132 -21.69 -5.87 16.96
C SER A 132 -23.10 -6.43 17.15
N LEU A 133 -23.90 -6.53 16.09
CA LEU A 133 -25.23 -7.14 16.13
C LEU A 133 -25.17 -8.62 16.52
N ILE A 134 -24.18 -9.37 16.04
CA ILE A 134 -24.02 -10.79 16.38
C ILE A 134 -23.47 -10.97 17.81
N GLN A 135 -22.33 -10.34 18.10
CA GLN A 135 -21.59 -10.59 19.35
C GLN A 135 -22.22 -9.90 20.57
N LEU A 136 -22.73 -8.67 20.41
CA LEU A 136 -23.33 -7.89 21.49
C LEU A 136 -24.86 -7.94 21.45
N GLY A 137 -25.44 -7.95 20.24
CA GLY A 137 -26.89 -8.00 20.06
C GLY A 137 -27.49 -9.42 20.11
N GLY A 138 -26.67 -10.46 20.04
CA GLY A 138 -27.12 -11.86 20.07
C GLY A 138 -27.94 -12.27 18.84
N LEU A 139 -27.82 -11.55 17.72
CA LEU A 139 -28.50 -11.89 16.48
C LEU A 139 -27.75 -12.97 15.70
N ASP A 140 -28.50 -13.79 14.95
CA ASP A 140 -27.94 -14.68 13.94
C ASP A 140 -27.44 -13.91 12.72
N ALA A 141 -26.45 -14.47 12.02
CA ALA A 141 -25.84 -13.87 10.83
C ALA A 141 -26.86 -13.49 9.74
N ALA A 142 -27.83 -14.37 9.45
CA ALA A 142 -28.86 -14.10 8.45
C ALA A 142 -29.80 -12.95 8.85
N THR A 143 -30.08 -12.80 10.15
CA THR A 143 -30.95 -11.74 10.67
C THR A 143 -30.21 -10.41 10.67
N ALA A 144 -28.93 -10.41 11.08
CA ALA A 144 -28.06 -9.23 11.02
C ALA A 144 -27.87 -8.74 9.58
N GLU A 145 -27.67 -9.64 8.62
CA GLU A 145 -27.56 -9.28 7.20
C GLU A 145 -28.85 -8.65 6.68
N LYS A 146 -30.00 -9.25 7.01
CA LYS A 146 -31.31 -8.72 6.62
C LYS A 146 -31.60 -7.35 7.24
N GLU A 147 -31.18 -7.11 8.47
CA GLU A 147 -31.34 -5.82 9.15
C GLU A 147 -30.42 -4.74 8.55
N LEU A 148 -29.23 -5.13 8.10
CA LEU A 148 -28.32 -4.21 7.42
C LEU A 148 -28.64 -4.02 5.92
N SER A 149 -29.43 -4.91 5.33
CA SER A 149 -29.84 -4.85 3.93
C SER A 149 -30.68 -3.59 3.65
N GLY A 150 -30.19 -2.74 2.75
CA GLY A 150 -30.86 -1.49 2.36
C GLY A 150 -30.62 -0.30 3.29
N THR A 151 -29.83 -0.46 4.34
CA THR A 151 -29.47 0.65 5.25
C THR A 151 -28.38 1.55 4.65
N LEU A 152 -28.43 2.84 4.94
CA LEU A 152 -27.39 3.81 4.58
C LEU A 152 -26.29 3.84 5.64
N SER A 153 -25.20 4.55 5.35
CA SER A 153 -24.07 4.71 6.28
C SER A 153 -24.47 5.48 7.56
N ALA A 154 -25.42 6.42 7.46
CA ALA A 154 -25.93 7.15 8.62
C ALA A 154 -26.66 6.21 9.60
N ASP A 155 -27.52 5.33 9.07
CA ASP A 155 -28.29 4.37 9.86
C ASP A 155 -27.37 3.39 10.61
N LYS A 156 -26.30 2.90 9.95
CA LYS A 156 -25.32 2.00 10.58
C LYS A 156 -24.59 2.67 11.76
N ASN A 157 -24.25 3.95 11.62
CA ASN A 157 -23.66 4.73 12.71
C ASN A 157 -24.64 4.92 13.86
N GLU A 158 -25.92 5.18 13.55
CA GLU A 158 -26.97 5.29 14.56
C GLU A 158 -27.19 3.94 15.29
N ILE A 159 -27.18 2.81 14.57
CA ILE A 159 -27.28 1.48 15.19
C ILE A 159 -26.13 1.24 16.17
N LEU A 160 -24.88 1.54 15.75
CA LEU A 160 -23.70 1.40 16.62
C LEU A 160 -23.79 2.29 17.85
N PHE A 161 -24.21 3.54 17.69
CA PHE A 161 -24.27 4.49 18.80
C PHE A 161 -25.45 4.23 19.74
N SER A 162 -26.65 4.02 19.20
CA SER A 162 -27.88 3.87 19.99
C SER A 162 -27.95 2.52 20.72
N ARG A 163 -27.56 1.41 20.07
CA ARG A 163 -27.66 0.07 20.68
C ARG A 163 -26.42 -0.33 21.45
N PHE A 164 -25.24 0.00 20.93
CA PHE A 164 -23.97 -0.48 21.49
C PHE A 164 -23.13 0.63 22.12
N LYS A 165 -23.53 1.90 22.00
CA LYS A 165 -22.78 3.08 22.46
C LYS A 165 -21.35 3.14 21.89
N ILE A 166 -21.17 2.59 20.69
CA ILE A 166 -19.91 2.60 19.95
C ILE A 166 -19.91 3.80 19.01
N ASN A 167 -18.88 4.63 19.12
CA ASN A 167 -18.66 5.73 18.19
C ASN A 167 -17.64 5.29 17.13
N TYR A 168 -18.10 5.08 15.89
CA TYR A 168 -17.25 4.66 14.77
C TYR A 168 -16.06 5.61 14.52
N ASN A 169 -16.21 6.91 14.80
CA ASN A 169 -15.11 7.86 14.61
C ASN A 169 -13.93 7.61 15.56
N ASN A 170 -14.18 6.97 16.70
CA ASN A 170 -13.16 6.61 17.68
C ASN A 170 -12.48 5.27 17.37
N GLU A 171 -12.92 4.55 16.34
CA GLU A 171 -12.22 3.33 15.90
C GLU A 171 -10.79 3.66 15.46
N PRO A 172 -9.82 2.75 15.70
CA PRO A 172 -8.44 2.91 15.28
C PRO A 172 -8.31 3.29 13.80
N GLU A 173 -7.45 4.27 13.52
CA GLU A 173 -7.19 4.75 12.14
C GLU A 173 -6.74 3.64 11.18
N ILE A 174 -6.13 2.56 11.70
CA ILE A 174 -5.77 1.39 10.90
C ILE A 174 -6.98 0.74 10.21
N TYR A 175 -8.14 0.70 10.86
CA TYR A 175 -9.36 0.11 10.30
C TYR A 175 -10.09 1.07 9.35
N LYS A 176 -9.92 2.38 9.56
CA LYS A 176 -10.55 3.41 8.73
C LYS A 176 -9.76 3.75 7.48
N LYS A 177 -8.43 3.83 7.57
CA LYS A 177 -7.56 4.35 6.49
C LYS A 177 -6.66 3.29 5.88
N GLY A 178 -6.56 2.11 6.50
CA GLY A 178 -5.60 1.08 6.14
C GLY A 178 -4.18 1.43 6.59
N SER A 179 -3.19 0.73 6.04
CA SER A 179 -1.78 0.86 6.40
C SER A 179 -0.94 1.26 5.19
N VAL A 180 -0.27 2.40 5.29
CA VAL A 180 0.64 2.90 4.25
C VAL A 180 2.07 2.68 4.73
N ILE A 181 2.90 2.05 3.90
CA ILE A 181 4.34 1.86 4.16
C ILE A 181 5.18 2.56 3.10
N TYR A 182 6.21 3.27 3.53
CA TYR A 182 7.15 3.94 2.64
C TYR A 182 8.49 4.18 3.32
N HIS A 183 9.54 4.47 2.54
CA HIS A 183 10.86 4.78 3.07
C HIS A 183 10.85 6.11 3.85
N ASN A 184 11.43 6.09 5.05
CA ASN A 184 11.46 7.23 5.95
C ASN A 184 12.53 8.25 5.53
N TYR A 185 12.14 9.15 4.64
CA TYR A 185 12.92 10.34 4.31
C TYR A 185 12.30 11.58 4.96
N GLU A 186 13.13 12.61 5.14
CA GLU A 186 12.72 13.92 5.65
C GLU A 186 11.62 14.51 4.75
N LEU A 187 10.47 14.86 5.36
CA LEU A 187 9.36 15.50 4.67
C LEU A 187 9.82 16.87 4.15
N ILE A 188 9.41 17.20 2.92
CA ILE A 188 9.70 18.51 2.33
C ILE A 188 8.45 19.39 2.50
N ASP A 189 8.62 20.61 3.01
CA ASP A 189 7.52 21.57 3.13
C ASP A 189 6.96 21.94 1.75
N ALA A 190 5.64 21.92 1.62
CA ALA A 190 4.92 22.14 0.36
C ALA A 190 5.22 23.52 -0.28
N THR A 191 5.63 24.51 0.52
CA THR A 191 6.07 25.85 0.08
C THR A 191 7.40 25.83 -0.68
N MET A 192 8.25 24.81 -0.50
CA MET A 192 9.51 24.67 -1.22
C MET A 192 9.33 23.99 -2.58
N THR A 193 8.35 23.10 -2.74
CA THR A 193 8.06 22.40 -4.00
C THR A 193 7.54 23.32 -5.10
N CYS A 194 6.71 24.33 -4.79
CA CYS A 194 6.21 25.29 -5.79
C CYS A 194 7.32 26.19 -6.35
N ARG A 195 8.41 26.42 -5.61
CA ARG A 195 9.56 27.18 -6.13
C ARG A 195 10.44 26.35 -7.07
N VAL A 196 10.43 25.03 -6.91
CA VAL A 196 11.24 24.10 -7.73
C VAL A 196 10.56 23.78 -9.06
N THR A 197 9.22 23.87 -9.13
CA THR A 197 8.46 23.64 -10.37
C THR A 197 8.65 24.73 -11.43
N ASP A 198 8.95 25.97 -11.03
CA ASP A 198 9.12 27.08 -11.98
C ASP A 198 10.54 27.19 -12.55
N GLU A 199 11.57 26.74 -11.82
CA GLU A 199 12.98 26.83 -12.29
C GLU A 199 13.51 25.54 -12.93
N ASN A 200 12.85 24.39 -12.76
CA ASN A 200 13.30 23.09 -13.32
C ASN A 200 12.35 22.49 -14.36
N SER A 201 11.76 23.32 -15.23
CA SER A 201 11.14 22.88 -16.48
C SER A 201 12.19 22.50 -17.56
N VAL A 202 13.27 21.82 -17.16
CA VAL A 202 14.35 21.41 -18.05
C VAL A 202 14.50 19.88 -18.05
N GLN A 203 14.04 19.31 -19.17
CA GLN A 203 14.45 18.04 -19.78
C GLN A 203 14.07 16.74 -19.07
N ILE A 204 13.00 16.13 -19.62
CA ILE A 204 12.81 14.67 -19.67
C ILE A 204 13.89 14.11 -20.60
N GLY A 205 15.10 13.92 -20.07
CA GLY A 205 16.20 13.21 -20.70
C GLY A 205 16.74 12.20 -19.69
N GLY A 206 16.71 10.91 -20.03
CA GLY A 206 17.22 9.86 -19.16
C GLY A 206 18.69 10.06 -18.86
N LEU A 207 19.00 10.67 -17.72
CA LEU A 207 20.35 10.57 -17.16
C LEU A 207 20.56 9.12 -16.74
N GLN A 208 21.45 8.43 -17.46
CA GLN A 208 22.02 7.17 -17.01
C GLN A 208 22.74 7.42 -15.68
N ILE A 209 22.08 7.08 -14.58
CA ILE A 209 22.69 7.10 -13.26
C ILE A 209 23.80 6.05 -13.30
N SER A 210 25.01 6.43 -12.87
CA SER A 210 26.13 5.49 -12.84
C SER A 210 25.80 4.31 -11.91
N LYS A 211 26.22 3.07 -12.25
CA LYS A 211 26.00 1.88 -11.40
C LYS A 211 26.44 2.09 -9.95
N ALA A 212 27.49 2.90 -9.74
CA ALA A 212 27.99 3.27 -8.43
C ALA A 212 27.00 4.16 -7.65
N GLU A 213 26.28 5.04 -8.33
CA GLU A 213 25.30 5.93 -7.75
C GLU A 213 23.94 5.25 -7.51
N GLU A 214 23.54 4.31 -8.36
CA GLU A 214 22.42 3.40 -8.10
C GLU A 214 22.66 2.56 -6.84
N GLU A 215 23.86 1.97 -6.71
CA GLU A 215 24.23 1.18 -5.53
C GLU A 215 24.32 2.06 -4.26
N LYS A 216 24.80 3.29 -4.38
CA LYS A 216 24.81 4.26 -3.28
C LYS A 216 23.39 4.66 -2.88
N ASN A 217 22.50 4.85 -3.84
CA ASN A 217 21.09 5.15 -3.59
C ASN A 217 20.36 3.95 -2.98
N ARG A 218 20.67 2.72 -3.40
CA ARG A 218 20.16 1.48 -2.80
C ARG A 218 20.57 1.38 -1.32
N LYS A 219 21.85 1.60 -1.03
CA LYS A 219 22.36 1.64 0.36
C LYS A 219 21.68 2.74 1.19
N ARG A 220 21.35 3.89 0.59
CA ARG A 220 20.59 4.96 1.26
C ARG A 220 19.14 4.57 1.55
N LYS A 221 18.47 3.89 0.61
CA LYS A 221 17.10 3.36 0.80
C LYS A 221 17.03 2.37 1.96
N VAL A 222 17.99 1.44 2.02
CA VAL A 222 18.09 0.47 3.13
C VAL A 222 18.34 1.17 4.46
N LYS A 223 19.18 2.22 4.48
CA LYS A 223 19.48 3.00 5.70
C LYS A 223 18.35 3.91 6.16
N ALA A 224 17.48 4.36 5.25
CA ALA A 224 16.37 5.25 5.60
C ALA A 224 15.37 4.57 6.55
N GLY A 225 15.28 3.24 6.55
CA GLY A 225 14.26 2.51 7.27
C GLY A 225 12.88 2.69 6.65
N ILE A 226 11.93 1.84 7.05
CA ILE A 226 10.56 1.84 6.53
C ILE A 226 9.62 2.25 7.65
N ILE A 227 8.84 3.30 7.40
CA ILE A 227 7.79 3.73 8.32
C ILE A 227 6.44 3.18 7.87
N LEU A 228 5.59 2.92 8.86
CA LEU A 228 4.19 2.55 8.66
C LEU A 228 3.35 3.62 9.32
N GLN A 229 2.39 4.14 8.56
CA GLN A 229 1.47 5.17 9.01
C GLN A 229 0.06 4.90 8.49
N HIS A 230 -0.93 5.44 9.18
CA HIS A 230 -2.35 5.34 8.84
C HIS A 230 -2.82 6.74 8.44
N LEU A 231 -2.59 7.11 7.17
CA LEU A 231 -2.83 8.45 6.65
C LEU A 231 -3.66 8.40 5.38
N ASP A 232 -4.34 9.51 5.11
CA ASP A 232 -5.03 9.78 3.84
C ASP A 232 -3.97 10.04 2.73
N ILE A 233 -3.99 9.19 1.71
CA ILE A 233 -3.19 9.22 0.49
C ILE A 233 -3.98 9.72 -0.73
N ILE A 234 -5.27 10.06 -0.56
CA ILE A 234 -6.13 10.63 -1.61
C ILE A 234 -5.71 12.07 -1.87
N LYS A 235 -5.48 12.84 -0.79
CA LYS A 235 -5.13 14.27 -0.88
C LYS A 235 -3.75 14.52 -1.47
N ASP A 236 -3.63 15.60 -2.25
CA ASP A 236 -2.36 16.05 -2.83
C ASP A 236 -1.26 16.30 -1.80
N GLU A 237 -1.65 16.72 -0.58
CA GLU A 237 -0.72 17.00 0.52
C GLU A 237 0.22 15.82 0.81
N PHE A 238 -0.29 14.58 0.72
CA PHE A 238 0.52 13.39 0.95
C PHE A 238 1.66 13.27 -0.07
N TRP A 239 1.34 13.48 -1.35
CA TRP A 239 2.24 13.32 -2.49
C TRP A 239 3.23 14.48 -2.61
N VAL A 240 2.77 15.71 -2.37
CA VAL A 240 3.60 16.93 -2.43
C VAL A 240 4.68 16.90 -1.35
N LYS A 241 4.35 16.47 -0.12
CA LYS A 241 5.32 16.35 0.99
C LYS A 241 6.37 15.26 0.76
N ARG A 242 6.16 14.36 -0.22
CA ARG A 242 6.95 13.14 -0.45
C ARG A 242 7.39 12.98 -1.92
N PRO A 243 8.14 13.95 -2.48
CA PRO A 243 8.47 13.94 -3.91
C PRO A 243 9.42 12.79 -4.31
N TRP A 244 10.10 12.13 -3.36
CA TRP A 244 10.95 10.96 -3.64
C TRP A 244 10.16 9.75 -4.13
N LEU A 245 8.87 9.64 -3.81
CA LEU A 245 8.00 8.58 -4.31
C LEU A 245 7.89 8.65 -5.85
N ILE A 246 7.91 9.86 -6.41
CA ILE A 246 7.70 10.10 -7.84
C ILE A 246 9.02 10.31 -8.59
N SER A 247 10.01 10.95 -7.95
CA SER A 247 11.24 11.40 -8.60
C SER A 247 12.37 10.36 -8.63
N ASN A 248 12.22 9.21 -7.95
CA ASN A 248 13.25 8.17 -7.72
C ASN A 248 14.51 8.62 -6.96
N LYS A 249 14.62 9.91 -6.62
CA LYS A 249 15.78 10.42 -5.90
C LYS A 249 15.54 10.20 -4.41
N PRO A 250 16.42 9.46 -3.70
CA PRO A 250 16.27 9.28 -2.26
C PRO A 250 16.32 10.65 -1.58
N GLY A 251 15.36 10.90 -0.68
CA GLY A 251 15.31 12.13 0.10
C GLY A 251 16.46 12.22 1.11
N LYS A 252 16.48 13.29 1.89
CA LYS A 252 17.41 13.38 3.03
C LYS A 252 16.98 12.36 4.09
N ILE A 253 17.96 11.62 4.62
CA ILE A 253 17.70 10.66 5.70
C ILE A 253 17.60 11.45 7.01
N ILE A 254 16.51 11.23 7.75
CA ILE A 254 16.37 11.76 9.10
C ILE A 254 17.43 11.08 9.98
N LYS A 255 18.46 11.82 10.40
CA LYS A 255 19.34 11.34 11.47
C LYS A 255 18.57 11.45 12.76
N ILE A 256 18.03 10.34 13.24
CA ILE A 256 17.56 10.25 14.63
C ILE A 256 18.83 10.39 15.48
N GLN A 257 18.90 11.50 16.21
CA GLN A 257 19.99 11.81 17.14
C GLN A 257 19.72 11.13 18.49
#